data_AF-Q5CZN0-F1
#
_entry.id   AF-Q5CZN0-F1
#
_cell.length_a   1.000
_cell.length_b   1.000
_cell.length_c   1.000
_cell.angle_alpha   90.00
_cell.angle_beta   90.00
_cell.angle_gamma   90.00
#
_symmetry.space_group_name_H-M   'P 1'
#
loop_
_entity.id
_entity.type
_entity.pdbx_description
1 polymer ?
#
loop_
_entity_poly.entity_id
_entity_poly.type
_entity_poly.pdbx_seq_one_letter_code
_entity_poly.pdbx_strand_id
1 'polypeptide(L)'
;MFLNSILVVITDLAAGLLGNTSFRRHFHLLLSALLLFGPLLSLWVSHYSVFAKRTHFLYRVFLRSGWGWTCIFVGSFVFVLSFSVRRSLTLSLRHLSRLAVAGGLWLGFRKLLCLLENATGSCYEPLSAALEMTSGTNGEGQPLLLLREAETKETCVRSGMLWRGYEVSEDALLLCLCCLLLAEETAVFGPYLNLGGPSEAPLRILFLFCVLLLSLWVFLLLCLLAYFPEFPTQLLGGALGCLSWRALYQGWYRLRPSWYCPGRPGVGLLSTQSKQDELLETQTNAKEID
;
A
#
# COMPACT_ATOMS: atom_id res chain seq x y z
N MET A 1 -9.35 -27.11 21.19
CA MET A 1 -9.16 -27.87 19.93
C MET A 1 -9.84 -27.20 18.75
N PHE A 2 -11.16 -26.96 18.82
CA PHE A 2 -11.94 -26.35 17.74
C PHE A 2 -11.40 -24.99 17.23
N LEU A 3 -11.04 -24.06 18.13
CA LEU A 3 -10.49 -22.75 17.73
C LEU A 3 -9.17 -22.86 16.95
N ASN A 4 -8.28 -23.77 17.37
CA ASN A 4 -7.01 -24.01 16.65
C ASN A 4 -7.28 -24.62 15.28
N SER A 5 -8.23 -25.56 15.17
CA SER A 5 -8.62 -26.13 13.88
C SER A 5 -9.17 -25.05 12.94
N ILE A 6 -10.04 -24.16 13.43
CA ILE A 6 -10.55 -23.03 12.62
C ILE A 6 -9.41 -22.11 12.21
N LEU A 7 -8.54 -21.73 13.15
CA LEU A 7 -7.38 -20.88 12.86
C LEU A 7 -6.53 -21.48 11.75
N VAL A 8 -6.28 -22.79 11.81
CA VAL A 8 -5.50 -23.50 10.80
C VAL A 8 -6.19 -23.45 9.45
N VAL A 9 -7.46 -23.83 9.38
CA VAL A 9 -8.23 -23.88 8.12
C VAL A 9 -8.34 -22.52 7.45
N ILE A 10 -8.70 -21.46 8.20
CA ILE A 10 -8.83 -20.10 7.64
C ILE A 10 -7.47 -19.60 7.14
N THR A 11 -6.42 -19.85 7.92
CA THR A 11 -5.07 -19.43 7.56
C THR A 11 -4.56 -20.16 6.32
N ASP A 12 -4.77 -21.47 6.23
CA ASP A 12 -4.32 -22.27 5.09
C ASP A 12 -5.08 -21.88 3.81
N LEU A 13 -6.39 -21.62 3.91
CA LEU A 13 -7.19 -21.14 2.78
C LEU A 13 -6.70 -19.77 2.29
N ALA A 14 -6.50 -18.82 3.21
CA ALA A 14 -6.01 -17.49 2.87
C ALA A 14 -4.57 -17.51 2.33
N ALA A 15 -3.70 -18.35 2.88
CA ALA A 15 -2.34 -18.56 2.40
C ALA A 15 -2.31 -19.22 1.02
N GLY A 16 -3.21 -20.17 0.76
CA GLY A 16 -3.41 -20.77 -0.56
C GLY A 16 -3.86 -19.75 -1.60
N LEU A 17 -4.82 -18.89 -1.24
CA LEU A 17 -5.30 -17.82 -2.14
C LEU A 17 -4.20 -16.81 -2.47
N LEU A 18 -3.53 -16.26 -1.46
CA LEU A 18 -2.48 -15.25 -1.64
C LEU A 18 -1.20 -15.84 -2.26
N GLY A 19 -0.89 -17.10 -1.94
CA GLY A 19 0.24 -17.83 -2.52
C GLY A 19 0.01 -18.30 -3.95
N ASN A 20 -1.24 -18.28 -4.44
CA ASN A 20 -1.55 -18.68 -5.81
C ASN A 20 -0.83 -17.78 -6.82
N THR A 21 -0.13 -18.41 -7.76
CA THR A 21 0.61 -17.71 -8.82
C THR A 21 -0.28 -16.76 -9.64
N SER A 22 -1.54 -17.15 -9.88
CA SER A 22 -2.52 -16.32 -10.57
C SER A 22 -2.87 -15.07 -9.79
N PHE A 23 -3.10 -15.17 -8.47
CA PHE A 23 -3.37 -14.01 -7.63
C PHE A 23 -2.18 -13.06 -7.63
N ARG A 24 -0.97 -13.57 -7.35
CA ARG A 24 0.26 -12.76 -7.34
C ARG A 24 0.52 -12.04 -8.67
N ARG A 25 0.24 -12.71 -9.79
CA ARG A 25 0.46 -12.12 -11.12
C ARG A 25 -0.58 -11.06 -11.48
N HIS A 26 -1.85 -11.24 -11.13
CA HIS A 26 -2.93 -10.38 -11.63
C HIS A 26 -3.44 -9.35 -10.62
N PHE A 27 -3.00 -9.39 -9.35
CA PHE A 27 -3.47 -8.46 -8.32
C PHE A 27 -3.22 -6.98 -8.67
N HIS A 28 -2.10 -6.65 -9.31
CA HIS A 28 -1.84 -5.29 -9.78
C HIS A 28 -2.79 -4.84 -10.90
N LEU A 29 -3.27 -5.76 -11.73
CA LEU A 29 -4.28 -5.46 -12.76
C LEU A 29 -5.65 -5.22 -12.12
N LEU A 30 -5.99 -5.99 -11.08
CA LEU A 30 -7.19 -5.75 -10.29
C LEU A 30 -7.19 -4.34 -9.67
N LEU A 31 -6.07 -3.93 -9.05
CA LEU A 31 -5.90 -2.58 -8.52
C LEU A 31 -5.97 -1.51 -9.61
N SER A 32 -5.37 -1.76 -10.78
CA SER A 32 -5.41 -0.83 -11.92
C SER A 32 -6.83 -0.67 -12.48
N ALA A 33 -7.55 -1.78 -12.63
CA ALA A 33 -8.95 -1.78 -13.04
C ALA A 33 -9.83 -1.07 -12.00
N LEU A 34 -9.58 -1.31 -10.72
CA LEU A 34 -10.27 -0.63 -9.64
C LEU A 34 -10.03 0.90 -9.68
N LEU A 35 -8.81 1.36 -9.92
CA LEU A 35 -8.52 2.81 -10.06
C LEU A 35 -9.18 3.43 -11.29
N LEU A 36 -9.23 2.70 -12.40
CA LEU A 36 -9.80 3.20 -13.66
C LEU A 36 -11.33 3.27 -13.62
N PHE A 37 -11.98 2.21 -13.11
CA PHE A 37 -13.43 2.08 -13.11
C PHE A 37 -14.08 2.45 -11.78
N GLY A 38 -13.31 2.54 -10.70
CA GLY A 38 -13.78 2.88 -9.35
C GLY A 38 -14.60 4.17 -9.29
N PRO A 39 -14.22 5.26 -9.99
CA PRO A 39 -15.04 6.47 -10.05
C PRO A 39 -16.45 6.24 -10.60
N LEU A 40 -16.69 5.22 -11.44
CA LEU A 40 -18.04 4.91 -11.92
C LEU A 40 -18.97 4.43 -10.80
N LEU A 41 -18.41 3.92 -9.69
CA LEU A 41 -19.20 3.56 -8.51
C LEU A 41 -19.85 4.78 -7.86
N SER A 42 -19.32 6.00 -8.08
CA SER A 42 -19.92 7.22 -7.54
C SER A 42 -21.33 7.48 -8.08
N LEU A 43 -21.68 6.91 -9.24
CA LEU A 43 -23.02 7.02 -9.83
C LEU A 43 -24.08 6.20 -9.07
N TRP A 44 -23.65 5.17 -8.33
CA TRP A 44 -24.54 4.21 -7.67
C TRP A 44 -24.55 4.38 -6.15
N VAL A 45 -23.52 5.01 -5.58
CA VAL A 45 -23.32 5.07 -4.15
C VAL A 45 -24.09 6.23 -3.53
N SER A 46 -24.84 5.94 -2.46
CA SER A 46 -25.61 6.93 -1.71
C SER A 46 -24.70 7.85 -0.89
N HIS A 47 -24.86 9.17 -1.06
CA HIS A 47 -24.17 10.20 -0.28
C HIS A 47 -24.54 10.23 1.21
N TYR A 48 -25.54 9.45 1.65
CA TYR A 48 -25.97 9.39 3.06
C TYR A 48 -25.14 8.42 3.91
N SER A 49 -24.19 7.69 3.32
CA SER A 49 -23.38 6.75 4.09
C SER A 49 -22.41 7.46 5.04
N VAL A 50 -22.03 6.78 6.12
CA VAL A 50 -21.07 7.30 7.13
C VAL A 50 -19.72 7.68 6.49
N PHE A 51 -19.32 6.99 5.42
CA PHE A 51 -18.04 7.22 4.73
C PHE A 51 -18.08 8.35 3.70
N ALA A 52 -19.26 8.85 3.31
CA ALA A 52 -19.39 9.96 2.38
C ALA A 52 -18.87 11.29 2.94
N LYS A 53 -18.73 11.41 4.27
CA LYS A 53 -18.15 12.61 4.89
C LYS A 53 -16.63 12.52 4.96
N ARG A 54 -15.93 13.33 4.16
CA ARG A 54 -14.43 13.43 4.15
C ARG A 54 -13.84 13.85 5.50
N THR A 55 -14.67 14.40 6.39
CA THR A 55 -14.30 14.81 7.75
C THR A 55 -14.40 13.68 8.77
N HIS A 56 -14.87 12.49 8.40
CA HIS A 56 -15.02 11.37 9.32
C HIS A 56 -13.66 10.95 9.90
N PHE A 57 -13.54 11.03 11.22
CA PHE A 57 -12.28 10.87 11.95
C PHE A 57 -11.60 9.52 11.66
N LEU A 58 -12.36 8.41 11.73
CA LEU A 58 -11.80 7.07 11.52
C LEU A 58 -11.18 6.93 10.12
N TYR A 59 -11.87 7.41 9.08
CA TYR A 59 -11.38 7.34 7.70
C TYR A 59 -10.06 8.11 7.55
N ARG A 60 -10.02 9.35 8.05
CA ARG A 60 -8.82 10.20 7.98
C ARG A 60 -7.65 9.62 8.77
N VAL A 61 -7.90 9.09 9.96
CA VAL A 61 -6.85 8.50 10.81
C VAL A 61 -6.29 7.23 10.17
N PHE A 62 -7.13 6.32 9.70
CA PHE A 62 -6.67 5.07 9.10
C PHE A 62 -5.90 5.30 7.79
N LEU A 63 -6.37 6.20 6.93
CA LEU A 63 -5.63 6.56 5.71
C LEU A 63 -4.25 7.13 6.03
N ARG A 64 -4.18 8.13 6.91
CA ARG A 64 -2.93 8.82 7.22
C ARG A 64 -1.93 7.93 7.97
N SER A 65 -2.43 6.96 8.75
CA SER A 65 -1.60 5.98 9.47
C SER A 65 -1.32 4.71 8.66
N GLY A 66 -1.70 4.64 7.39
CA GLY A 66 -1.69 3.39 6.63
C GLY A 66 -0.31 2.75 6.47
N TRP A 67 0.73 3.58 6.30
CA TRP A 67 2.11 3.10 6.30
C TRP A 67 2.54 2.51 7.65
N GLY A 68 2.14 3.15 8.76
CA GLY A 68 2.50 2.72 10.11
C GLY A 68 1.92 1.35 10.45
N TRP A 69 0.63 1.15 10.21
CA TRP A 69 -0.01 -0.16 10.42
C TRP A 69 0.57 -1.25 9.52
N THR A 70 0.86 -0.92 8.27
CA THR A 70 1.53 -1.83 7.33
C THR A 70 2.90 -2.25 7.86
N CYS A 71 3.70 -1.30 8.36
CA CYS A 71 5.01 -1.61 8.95
C CYS A 71 4.91 -2.50 10.18
N ILE A 72 3.95 -2.24 11.08
CA ILE A 72 3.78 -3.01 12.31
C ILE A 72 3.40 -4.45 11.99
N PHE A 73 2.32 -4.68 11.24
CA PHE A 73 1.81 -6.02 11.00
C PHE A 73 2.67 -6.81 10.03
N VAL A 74 3.01 -6.23 8.86
CA VAL A 74 3.84 -6.91 7.85
C VAL A 74 5.27 -7.07 8.36
N GLY A 75 5.82 -6.06 9.03
CA GLY A 75 7.15 -6.15 9.64
C GLY A 75 7.21 -7.25 10.69
N SER A 76 6.23 -7.32 11.59
CA SER A 76 6.15 -8.39 12.60
C SER A 76 6.02 -9.77 11.93
N PHE A 77 5.14 -9.91 10.94
CA PHE A 77 4.97 -11.15 10.20
C PHE A 77 6.27 -11.59 9.51
N VAL A 78 6.91 -10.70 8.76
CA VAL A 78 8.17 -10.98 8.04
C VAL A 78 9.30 -11.34 9.01
N PHE A 79 9.40 -10.62 10.14
CA PHE A 79 10.42 -10.88 11.16
C PHE A 79 10.21 -12.26 11.81
N VAL A 80 9.00 -12.55 12.28
CA VAL A 80 8.68 -13.82 12.94
C VAL A 80 8.85 -14.97 11.96
N LEU A 81 8.32 -14.88 10.74
CA LEU A 81 8.51 -15.91 9.71
C LEU A 81 9.99 -16.18 9.45
N SER A 82 10.78 -15.13 9.20
CA SER A 82 12.20 -15.27 8.88
C SER A 82 13.01 -15.82 10.06
N PHE A 83 12.70 -15.36 11.28
CA PHE A 83 13.39 -15.77 12.50
C PHE A 83 13.02 -17.20 12.91
N SER A 84 11.76 -17.61 12.77
CA SER A 84 11.31 -18.97 13.06
C SER A 84 12.00 -20.00 12.16
N VAL A 85 12.25 -19.68 10.89
CA VAL A 85 12.88 -20.61 9.95
C VAL A 85 14.41 -20.66 10.11
N ARG A 86 15.08 -19.51 10.24
CA ARG A 86 16.56 -19.45 10.16
C ARG A 86 17.26 -19.11 11.46
N ARG A 87 16.52 -18.68 12.50
CA ARG A 87 17.04 -18.16 13.78
C ARG A 87 18.16 -17.12 13.61
N SER A 88 18.13 -16.38 12.50
CA SER A 88 19.20 -15.45 12.11
C SER A 88 18.65 -14.04 12.02
N LEU A 89 19.16 -13.16 12.90
CA LEU A 89 18.76 -11.75 12.93
C LEU A 89 19.17 -11.01 11.66
N THR A 90 20.33 -11.32 11.08
CA THR A 90 20.82 -10.64 9.86
C THR A 90 19.93 -10.91 8.66
N LEU A 91 19.42 -12.14 8.53
CA LEU A 91 18.47 -12.47 7.46
C LEU A 91 17.11 -11.82 7.70
N SER A 92 16.59 -11.85 8.93
CA SER A 92 15.33 -11.16 9.26
C SER A 92 15.42 -9.65 9.00
N LEU A 93 16.53 -9.01 9.38
CA LEU A 93 16.78 -7.59 9.11
C LEU A 93 16.89 -7.30 7.60
N ARG A 94 17.51 -8.19 6.82
CA ARG A 94 17.51 -8.08 5.36
C ARG A 94 16.09 -8.16 4.78
N HIS A 95 15.23 -9.03 5.30
CA HIS A 95 13.86 -9.07 4.82
C HIS A 95 13.05 -7.84 5.25
N LEU A 96 13.28 -7.32 6.47
CA LEU A 96 12.70 -6.08 6.96
C LEU A 96 13.17 -4.84 6.19
N SER A 97 14.39 -4.85 5.66
CA SER A 97 14.90 -3.71 4.87
C SER A 97 14.07 -3.44 3.62
N ARG A 98 13.28 -4.42 3.13
CA ARG A 98 12.32 -4.21 2.05
C ARG A 98 11.21 -3.25 2.41
N LEU A 99 10.71 -3.31 3.66
CA LEU A 99 9.75 -2.34 4.17
C LEU A 99 10.41 -0.96 4.31
N ALA A 100 11.65 -0.90 4.82
CA ALA A 100 12.39 0.36 4.91
C ALA A 100 12.58 1.03 3.55
N VAL A 101 12.95 0.26 2.52
CA VAL A 101 13.09 0.74 1.14
C VAL A 101 11.75 1.25 0.59
N ALA A 102 10.66 0.49 0.76
CA ALA A 102 9.35 0.92 0.30
C ALA A 102 8.86 2.19 1.03
N GLY A 103 9.13 2.31 2.33
CA GLY A 103 8.82 3.50 3.12
C GLY A 103 9.64 4.72 2.71
N GLY A 104 10.93 4.54 2.46
CA GLY A 104 11.81 5.57 1.91
C GLY A 104 11.34 6.05 0.55
N LEU A 105 10.93 5.12 -0.33
CA LEU A 105 10.39 5.44 -1.64
C LEU A 105 9.07 6.23 -1.54
N TRP A 106 8.16 5.83 -0.65
CA TRP A 106 6.92 6.57 -0.39
C TRP A 106 7.18 7.99 0.11
N LEU A 107 8.06 8.16 1.10
CA LEU A 107 8.45 9.48 1.60
C LEU A 107 9.10 10.33 0.50
N GLY A 108 9.94 9.72 -0.33
CA GLY A 108 10.53 10.36 -1.51
C GLY A 108 9.48 10.86 -2.49
N PHE A 109 8.51 10.01 -2.87
CA PHE A 109 7.41 10.42 -3.75
C PHE A 109 6.56 11.52 -3.13
N ARG A 110 6.26 11.44 -1.84
CA ARG A 110 5.49 12.48 -1.15
C ARG A 110 6.20 13.84 -1.21
N LYS A 111 7.52 13.87 -0.98
CA LYS A 111 8.32 15.08 -1.12
C LYS A 111 8.39 15.57 -2.56
N LEU A 112 8.59 14.67 -3.52
CA LEU A 112 8.62 15.00 -4.94
C LEU A 112 7.30 15.60 -5.43
N LEU A 113 6.17 15.01 -5.06
CA LEU A 113 4.84 15.49 -5.42
C LEU A 113 4.56 16.85 -4.78
N CYS A 114 4.96 17.07 -3.53
CA CYS A 114 4.85 18.38 -2.89
C CYS A 114 5.68 19.46 -3.60
N LEU A 115 6.90 19.12 -4.04
CA LEU A 115 7.74 20.03 -4.82
C LEU A 115 7.13 20.32 -6.20
N LEU A 116 6.62 19.30 -6.89
CA LEU A 116 5.98 19.43 -8.19
C LEU A 116 4.71 20.28 -8.09
N GLU A 117 3.91 20.08 -7.04
CA GLU A 117 2.71 20.86 -6.81
C GLU A 117 3.07 22.33 -6.57
N ASN A 118 4.04 22.62 -5.69
CA ASN A 118 4.51 23.98 -5.45
C ASN A 118 5.11 24.63 -6.71
N ALA A 119 5.74 23.87 -7.60
CA ALA A 119 6.32 24.38 -8.83
C ALA A 119 5.28 24.62 -9.94
N THR A 120 4.21 23.84 -9.96
CA THR A 120 3.16 23.92 -11.01
C THR A 120 1.97 24.75 -10.59
N GLY A 121 1.80 25.00 -9.29
CA GLY A 121 0.67 25.72 -8.76
C GLY A 121 0.85 27.24 -8.74
N SER A 122 -0.27 27.92 -8.62
CA SER A 122 -0.38 29.37 -8.56
C SER A 122 -1.35 29.76 -7.44
N CYS A 123 -1.02 30.83 -6.73
CA CYS A 123 -1.85 31.37 -5.66
C CYS A 123 -2.69 32.55 -6.14
N TYR A 124 -3.97 32.58 -5.79
CA TYR A 124 -4.93 33.60 -6.21
C TYR A 124 -5.59 34.26 -5.01
N GLU A 125 -5.51 35.58 -4.96
CA GLU A 125 -6.20 36.40 -3.96
C GLU A 125 -7.57 36.83 -4.52
N PRO A 126 -8.70 36.51 -3.84
CA PRO A 126 -10.02 36.91 -4.30
C PRO A 126 -10.26 38.41 -4.03
N LEU A 127 -10.39 39.22 -5.09
CA LEU A 127 -10.82 40.62 -4.96
C LEU A 127 -12.35 40.69 -4.88
N SER A 128 -12.91 40.24 -3.76
CA SER A 128 -14.31 40.59 -3.43
C SER A 128 -14.41 41.97 -2.76
N ALA A 129 -13.32 42.52 -2.21
CA ALA A 129 -13.34 43.78 -1.45
C ALA A 129 -13.20 45.07 -2.30
N ALA A 130 -12.66 45.00 -3.53
CA ALA A 130 -12.34 46.22 -4.29
C ALA A 130 -13.48 46.74 -5.19
N LEU A 131 -14.46 45.90 -5.52
CA LEU A 131 -15.50 46.22 -6.51
C LEU A 131 -16.81 46.77 -5.93
N GLU A 132 -16.98 46.75 -4.60
CA GLU A 132 -18.15 47.37 -3.95
C GLU A 132 -18.21 48.89 -4.11
N MET A 133 -17.13 49.56 -4.57
CA MET A 133 -17.14 51.00 -4.82
C MET A 133 -17.38 51.43 -6.28
N THR A 134 -17.46 50.52 -7.27
CA THR A 134 -17.46 50.96 -8.69
C THR A 134 -18.48 50.36 -9.65
N SER A 135 -19.36 49.41 -9.28
CA SER A 135 -20.35 48.91 -10.24
C SER A 135 -21.74 48.72 -9.65
N GLY A 136 -22.56 49.76 -9.80
CA GLY A 136 -23.99 49.59 -10.01
C GLY A 136 -24.24 48.94 -11.38
N THR A 137 -25.37 48.25 -11.51
CA THR A 137 -25.94 47.62 -12.72
C THR A 137 -25.41 46.22 -13.10
N ASN A 138 -26.21 45.22 -12.73
CA ASN A 138 -26.57 44.01 -13.49
C ASN A 138 -25.48 43.40 -14.38
N GLY A 139 -24.63 42.56 -13.80
CA GLY A 139 -23.79 41.62 -14.55
C GLY A 139 -23.24 40.56 -13.61
N GLU A 140 -23.36 39.29 -14.00
CA GLU A 140 -22.69 38.16 -13.36
C GLU A 140 -21.17 38.33 -13.47
N GLY A 141 -20.60 39.20 -12.63
CA GLY A 141 -19.18 39.49 -12.60
C GLY A 141 -18.41 38.28 -12.11
N GLN A 142 -17.64 37.66 -13.01
CA GLN A 142 -16.64 36.67 -12.61
C GLN A 142 -15.72 37.33 -11.56
N PRO A 143 -15.55 36.74 -10.37
CA PRO A 143 -14.72 37.32 -9.33
C PRO A 143 -13.29 37.51 -9.86
N LEU A 144 -12.79 38.75 -9.81
CA LEU A 144 -11.41 39.05 -10.22
C LEU A 144 -10.46 38.39 -9.21
N LEU A 145 -9.52 37.61 -9.72
CA LEU A 145 -8.51 36.89 -8.95
C LEU A 145 -7.13 37.50 -9.24
N LEU A 146 -6.45 37.99 -8.21
CA LEU A 146 -5.09 38.53 -8.37
C LEU A 146 -4.07 37.40 -8.18
N LEU A 147 -3.24 37.19 -9.20
CA LEU A 147 -2.19 36.18 -9.17
C LEU A 147 -1.04 36.63 -8.27
N ARG A 148 -0.75 35.85 -7.22
CA ARG A 148 0.44 36.01 -6.38
C ARG A 148 1.51 35.03 -6.81
N GLU A 149 2.52 35.53 -7.51
CA GLU A 149 3.69 34.75 -7.88
C GLU A 149 4.59 34.47 -6.67
N ALA A 150 5.28 33.33 -6.69
CA ALA A 150 6.28 32.87 -5.70
C ALA A 150 5.80 32.47 -4.30
N GLU A 151 4.49 32.38 -4.04
CA GLU A 151 4.00 31.80 -2.78
C GLU A 151 3.88 30.27 -2.84
N THR A 152 4.29 29.59 -1.77
CA THR A 152 4.08 28.14 -1.62
C THR A 152 2.62 27.81 -1.32
N LYS A 153 2.19 26.57 -1.60
CA LYS A 153 0.82 26.12 -1.25
C LYS A 153 0.47 26.40 0.21
N GLU A 154 1.38 26.06 1.12
CA GLU A 154 1.13 26.21 2.56
C GLU A 154 0.90 27.67 2.97
N THR A 155 1.69 28.61 2.41
CA THR A 155 1.53 30.03 2.69
C THR A 155 0.25 30.58 2.08
N CYS A 156 -0.05 30.18 0.84
CA CYS A 156 -1.27 30.57 0.13
C CYS A 156 -2.55 30.14 0.84
N VAL A 157 -2.62 28.88 1.28
CA VAL A 157 -3.80 28.36 1.98
C VAL A 157 -3.91 28.96 3.38
N ARG A 158 -2.78 29.21 4.06
CA ARG A 158 -2.77 29.82 5.39
C ARG A 158 -3.24 31.27 5.39
N SER A 159 -3.00 32.01 4.32
CA SER A 159 -3.49 33.38 4.14
C SER A 159 -4.95 33.46 3.66
N GLY A 160 -5.64 32.32 3.51
CA GLY A 160 -7.02 32.27 3.03
C GLY A 160 -7.16 32.53 1.53
N MET A 161 -6.06 32.45 0.78
CA MET A 161 -6.05 32.58 -0.67
C MET A 161 -6.38 31.24 -1.35
N LEU A 162 -6.76 31.30 -2.63
CA LEU A 162 -7.14 30.14 -3.43
C LEU A 162 -5.91 29.59 -4.16
N TRP A 163 -5.54 28.34 -3.89
CA TRP A 163 -4.48 27.63 -4.63
C TRP A 163 -5.06 26.85 -5.81
N ARG A 164 -4.41 26.91 -6.97
CA ARG A 164 -4.65 25.97 -8.09
C ARG A 164 -3.32 25.40 -8.57
N GLY A 165 -3.20 24.07 -8.56
CA GLY A 165 -2.04 23.36 -9.07
C GLY A 165 -2.41 21.94 -9.49
N TYR A 166 -1.46 21.24 -10.10
CA TYR A 166 -1.63 19.83 -10.42
C TYR A 166 -1.43 18.99 -9.17
N GLU A 167 -2.55 18.57 -8.56
CA GLU A 167 -2.53 17.68 -7.40
C GLU A 167 -2.52 16.21 -7.85
N VAL A 168 -1.69 15.40 -7.21
CA VAL A 168 -1.69 13.94 -7.36
C VAL A 168 -2.15 13.34 -6.04
N SER A 169 -3.05 12.36 -6.07
CA SER A 169 -3.60 11.78 -4.84
C SER A 169 -2.54 10.99 -4.07
N GLU A 170 -2.03 11.57 -2.98
CA GLU A 170 -1.12 10.90 -2.05
C GLU A 170 -1.76 9.66 -1.40
N ASP A 171 -3.08 9.73 -1.13
CA ASP A 171 -3.84 8.66 -0.51
C ASP A 171 -3.94 7.44 -1.43
N ALA A 172 -4.25 7.64 -2.72
CA ALA A 172 -4.29 6.57 -3.71
C ALA A 172 -2.90 5.92 -3.90
N LEU A 173 -1.84 6.74 -3.94
CA LEU A 173 -0.47 6.26 -4.02
C LEU A 173 -0.12 5.36 -2.82
N LEU A 174 -0.38 5.83 -1.60
CA LEU A 174 -0.09 5.09 -0.38
C LEU A 174 -0.87 3.77 -0.32
N LEU A 175 -2.18 3.81 -0.56
CA LEU A 175 -3.04 2.62 -0.51
C LEU A 175 -2.61 1.56 -1.54
N CYS A 176 -2.38 1.96 -2.79
CA CYS A 176 -1.92 1.04 -3.82
C CYS A 176 -0.55 0.42 -3.49
N LEU A 177 0.40 1.23 -3.01
CA LEU A 177 1.71 0.74 -2.59
C LEU A 177 1.58 -0.27 -1.43
N CYS A 178 0.80 0.05 -0.40
CA CYS A 178 0.56 -0.83 0.75
C CYS A 178 -0.11 -2.14 0.33
N CYS A 179 -1.18 -2.09 -0.48
CA CYS A 179 -1.85 -3.30 -0.97
C CYS A 179 -0.90 -4.24 -1.70
N LEU A 180 -0.11 -3.69 -2.64
CA LEU A 180 0.83 -4.48 -3.44
C LEU A 180 1.97 -5.05 -2.60
N LEU A 181 2.51 -4.27 -1.65
CA LEU A 181 3.52 -4.73 -0.71
C LEU A 181 2.97 -5.85 0.19
N LEU A 182 1.78 -5.66 0.77
CA LEU A 182 1.13 -6.69 1.59
C LEU A 182 0.94 -7.98 0.81
N ALA A 183 0.39 -7.89 -0.41
CA ALA A 183 0.14 -9.05 -1.25
C ALA A 183 1.44 -9.83 -1.57
N GLU A 184 2.55 -9.15 -1.88
CA GLU A 184 3.82 -9.83 -2.16
C GLU A 184 4.48 -10.43 -0.92
N GLU A 185 4.50 -9.71 0.22
CA GLU A 185 5.15 -10.19 1.43
C GLU A 185 4.38 -11.37 2.06
N THR A 186 3.06 -11.35 1.99
CA THR A 186 2.21 -12.43 2.53
C THR A 186 2.10 -13.65 1.60
N ALA A 187 2.31 -13.49 0.28
CA ALA A 187 2.26 -14.59 -0.68
C ALA A 187 3.31 -15.69 -0.45
N VAL A 188 4.37 -15.43 0.34
CA VAL A 188 5.38 -16.43 0.71
C VAL A 188 4.80 -17.51 1.63
N PHE A 189 3.75 -17.19 2.38
CA PHE A 189 3.25 -18.08 3.42
C PHE A 189 2.60 -19.35 2.86
N GLY A 190 1.88 -19.26 1.73
CA GLY A 190 1.29 -20.43 1.07
C GLY A 190 2.34 -21.49 0.69
N PRO A 191 3.36 -21.13 -0.12
CA PRO A 191 4.48 -22.03 -0.41
C PRO A 191 5.20 -22.55 0.83
N TYR A 192 5.37 -21.73 1.87
CA TYR A 192 5.99 -22.16 3.12
C TYR A 192 5.20 -23.27 3.83
N LEU A 193 3.88 -23.14 3.91
CA LEU A 193 3.01 -24.16 4.49
C LEU A 193 2.97 -25.44 3.64
N ASN A 194 2.97 -25.30 2.31
CA ASN A 194 3.00 -26.45 1.40
C ASN A 194 4.29 -27.28 1.51
N LEU A 195 5.40 -26.66 1.93
CA LEU A 195 6.66 -27.36 2.24
C LEU A 195 6.69 -27.94 3.66
N GLY A 196 5.55 -27.99 4.37
CA GLY A 196 5.51 -28.51 5.74
C GLY A 196 6.14 -27.60 6.79
N GLY A 197 6.28 -26.30 6.49
CA GLY A 197 6.82 -25.30 7.42
C GLY A 197 6.08 -25.28 8.75
N PRO A 198 6.79 -25.41 9.91
CA PRO A 198 6.13 -25.34 11.21
C PRO A 198 5.52 -23.94 11.39
N SER A 199 4.22 -23.91 11.62
CA SER A 199 3.45 -22.67 11.76
C SER A 199 2.78 -22.63 13.12
N GLU A 200 3.44 -21.98 14.08
CA GLU A 200 2.86 -21.77 15.40
C GLU A 200 1.67 -20.80 15.34
N ALA A 201 0.78 -20.87 16.34
CA ALA A 201 -0.40 -20.01 16.42
C ALA A 201 -0.09 -18.50 16.29
N PRO A 202 0.98 -17.93 16.89
CA PRO A 202 1.30 -16.51 16.74
C PRO A 202 1.56 -16.09 15.30
N LEU A 203 2.29 -16.91 14.53
CA LEU A 203 2.59 -16.63 13.13
C LEU A 203 1.33 -16.65 12.27
N ARG A 204 0.43 -17.62 12.51
CA ARG A 204 -0.87 -17.71 11.83
C ARG A 204 -1.77 -16.51 12.14
N ILE A 205 -1.83 -16.10 13.41
CA ILE A 205 -2.59 -14.91 13.83
C ILE A 205 -2.03 -13.64 13.18
N LEU A 206 -0.70 -13.45 13.16
CA LEU A 206 -0.07 -12.31 12.49
C LEU A 206 -0.36 -12.29 10.99
N PHE A 207 -0.32 -13.44 10.32
CA PHE A 207 -0.70 -13.55 8.91
C PHE A 207 -2.16 -13.12 8.69
N LEU A 208 -3.10 -13.59 9.52
CA LEU A 208 -4.50 -13.18 9.42
C LEU A 208 -4.69 -11.68 9.65
N PHE A 209 -3.96 -11.07 10.59
CA PHE A 209 -3.96 -9.61 10.72
C PHE A 209 -3.48 -8.90 9.45
N CYS A 210 -2.48 -9.44 8.75
CA CYS A 210 -2.05 -8.91 7.45
C CYS A 210 -3.15 -9.06 6.39
N VAL A 211 -3.86 -10.19 6.32
CA VAL A 211 -4.98 -10.42 5.39
C VAL A 211 -6.14 -9.44 5.65
N LEU A 212 -6.48 -9.24 6.93
CA LEU A 212 -7.49 -8.26 7.34
C LEU A 212 -7.06 -6.84 6.96
N LEU A 213 -5.78 -6.50 7.17
CA LEU A 213 -5.24 -5.21 6.82
C LEU A 213 -5.25 -4.97 5.29
N LEU A 214 -4.93 -5.99 4.49
CA LEU A 214 -5.04 -5.92 3.03
C LEU A 214 -6.48 -5.66 2.59
N SER A 215 -7.44 -6.40 3.16
CA SER A 215 -8.87 -6.21 2.91
C SER A 215 -9.31 -4.79 3.28
N LEU A 216 -8.82 -4.27 4.41
CA LEU A 216 -9.10 -2.90 4.85
C LEU A 216 -8.54 -1.86 3.86
N TRP A 217 -7.31 -2.03 3.37
CA TRP A 217 -6.73 -1.10 2.39
C TRP A 217 -7.49 -1.10 1.07
N VAL A 218 -7.89 -2.27 0.57
CA VAL A 218 -8.73 -2.37 -0.64
C VAL A 218 -10.09 -1.72 -0.41
N PHE A 219 -10.70 -1.92 0.76
CA PHE A 219 -11.96 -1.27 1.13
C PHE A 219 -11.82 0.25 1.21
N LEU A 220 -10.78 0.77 1.86
CA LEU A 220 -10.52 2.20 1.94
C LEU A 220 -10.24 2.82 0.56
N LEU A 221 -9.58 2.08 -0.33
CA LEU A 221 -9.38 2.50 -1.73
C LEU A 221 -10.72 2.54 -2.48
N LEU A 222 -11.58 1.54 -2.33
CA LEU A 222 -12.94 1.54 -2.87
C LEU A 222 -13.74 2.74 -2.37
N CYS A 223 -13.71 3.03 -1.06
CA CYS A 223 -14.37 4.20 -0.50
C CYS A 223 -13.82 5.51 -1.06
N LEU A 224 -12.49 5.64 -1.18
CA LEU A 224 -11.85 6.81 -1.77
C LEU A 224 -12.35 7.07 -3.19
N LEU A 225 -12.39 6.02 -4.03
CA LEU A 225 -12.78 6.13 -5.43
C LEU A 225 -14.29 6.34 -5.62
N ALA A 226 -15.13 5.75 -4.77
CA ALA A 226 -16.58 5.84 -4.89
C ALA A 226 -17.15 7.15 -4.29
N TYR A 227 -16.66 7.59 -3.13
CA TYR A 227 -17.21 8.77 -2.43
C TYR A 227 -16.50 10.08 -2.80
N PHE A 228 -15.23 10.02 -3.19
CA PHE A 228 -14.43 11.19 -3.53
C PHE A 228 -13.75 11.01 -4.90
N PRO A 229 -14.49 10.80 -5.99
CA PRO A 229 -13.89 10.59 -7.31
C PRO A 229 -13.12 11.83 -7.77
N GLU A 230 -11.81 11.71 -7.90
CA GLU A 230 -10.93 12.78 -8.41
C GLU A 230 -10.09 12.21 -9.56
N PHE A 231 -10.59 12.35 -10.79
CA PHE A 231 -9.91 11.90 -12.00
C PHE A 231 -9.24 13.08 -12.72
N PRO A 232 -7.96 12.99 -13.15
CA PRO A 232 -7.07 11.82 -13.16
C PRO A 232 -6.14 11.71 -11.94
N THR A 233 -6.28 12.55 -10.91
CA THR A 233 -5.32 12.67 -9.80
C THR A 233 -5.14 11.37 -9.03
N GLN A 234 -6.23 10.63 -8.80
CA GLN A 234 -6.24 9.31 -8.15
C GLN A 234 -5.61 8.23 -9.03
N LEU A 235 -5.89 8.26 -10.33
CA LEU A 235 -5.29 7.32 -11.28
C LEU A 235 -3.77 7.51 -11.34
N LEU A 236 -3.29 8.76 -11.38
CA LEU A 236 -1.85 9.07 -11.36
C LEU A 236 -1.19 8.61 -10.05
N GLY A 237 -1.81 8.87 -8.90
CA GLY A 237 -1.30 8.41 -7.61
C GLY A 237 -1.19 6.89 -7.54
N GLY A 238 -2.25 6.18 -7.93
CA GLY A 238 -2.26 4.73 -7.97
C GLY A 238 -1.28 4.13 -8.99
N ALA A 239 -1.09 4.78 -10.14
CA ALA A 239 -0.09 4.40 -11.13
C ALA A 239 1.34 4.53 -10.58
N LEU A 240 1.66 5.61 -9.87
CA LEU A 240 2.95 5.76 -9.17
C LEU A 240 3.16 4.65 -8.14
N GLY A 241 2.13 4.28 -7.39
CA GLY A 241 2.17 3.13 -6.48
C GLY A 241 2.48 1.81 -7.21
N CYS A 242 1.82 1.56 -8.34
CA CYS A 242 2.05 0.36 -9.16
C CYS A 242 3.46 0.33 -9.78
N LEU A 243 3.95 1.47 -10.28
CA LEU A 243 5.30 1.61 -10.83
C LEU A 243 6.37 1.37 -9.76
N SER A 244 6.16 1.94 -8.57
CA SER A 244 7.03 1.75 -7.40
C SER A 244 7.16 0.27 -7.05
N TRP A 245 6.02 -0.42 -6.93
CA TRP A 245 6.00 -1.86 -6.68
C TRP A 245 6.71 -2.64 -7.79
N ARG A 246 6.43 -2.32 -9.06
CA ARG A 246 7.05 -3.01 -10.20
C ARG A 246 8.56 -2.82 -10.19
N ALA A 247 9.04 -1.60 -9.97
CA ALA A 247 10.46 -1.29 -9.87
C ALA A 247 11.14 -2.08 -8.75
N LEU A 248 10.52 -2.14 -7.57
CA LEU A 248 11.05 -2.88 -6.42
C LEU A 248 10.98 -4.40 -6.63
N TYR A 249 9.79 -4.97 -6.75
CA TYR A 249 9.58 -6.43 -6.71
C TYR A 249 9.88 -7.13 -8.05
N GLN A 250 9.62 -6.46 -9.18
CA GLN A 250 9.88 -7.03 -10.50
C GLN A 250 11.20 -6.57 -11.13
N GLY A 251 11.82 -5.50 -10.62
CA GLY A 251 13.15 -5.06 -11.05
C GLY A 251 14.20 -5.43 -10.01
N TRP A 252 14.34 -4.57 -9.01
CA TRP A 252 15.46 -4.57 -8.09
C TRP A 252 15.58 -5.88 -7.29
N TYR A 253 14.50 -6.33 -6.67
CA TYR A 253 14.49 -7.53 -5.82
C TYR A 253 14.63 -8.83 -6.61
N ARG A 254 14.54 -8.80 -7.96
CA ARG A 254 14.89 -9.96 -8.80
C ARG A 254 16.39 -10.17 -8.91
N LEU A 255 17.20 -9.15 -8.66
CA LEU A 255 18.65 -9.27 -8.67
C LEU A 255 19.11 -10.19 -7.53
N ARG A 256 20.29 -10.80 -7.71
CA ARG A 256 20.86 -11.73 -6.73
C ARG A 256 20.99 -11.04 -5.37
N PRO A 257 20.66 -11.71 -4.24
CA PRO A 257 20.80 -11.11 -2.92
C PRO A 257 22.23 -10.63 -2.71
N SER A 258 22.37 -9.35 -2.44
CA SER A 258 23.66 -8.68 -2.20
C SER A 258 23.52 -7.77 -0.97
N TRP A 259 24.58 -7.06 -0.59
CA TRP A 259 24.47 -6.09 0.50
C TRP A 259 23.50 -4.94 0.17
N TYR A 260 23.35 -4.59 -1.10
CA TYR A 260 22.45 -3.54 -1.58
C TYR A 260 21.06 -4.05 -1.99
N CYS A 261 20.90 -5.35 -2.26
CA CYS A 261 19.63 -5.94 -2.70
C CYS A 261 19.13 -6.98 -1.70
N PRO A 262 17.98 -6.76 -1.04
CA PRO A 262 17.43 -7.71 -0.08
C PRO A 262 16.96 -9.03 -0.71
N GLY A 263 16.68 -9.03 -2.02
CA GLY A 263 16.17 -10.19 -2.75
C GLY A 263 14.64 -10.35 -2.66
N ARG A 264 14.10 -11.33 -3.40
CA ARG A 264 12.66 -11.59 -3.45
C ARG A 264 12.10 -12.15 -2.13
N PRO A 265 10.81 -11.94 -1.85
CA PRO A 265 10.11 -12.68 -0.80
C PRO A 265 10.35 -14.19 -0.91
N GLY A 266 10.72 -14.84 0.20
CA GLY A 266 10.95 -16.28 0.29
C GLY A 266 12.36 -16.76 -0.09
N VAL A 267 13.22 -15.90 -0.65
CA VAL A 267 14.61 -16.27 -0.97
C VAL A 267 15.40 -16.56 0.31
N GLY A 268 16.01 -17.74 0.38
CA GLY A 268 16.74 -18.21 1.57
C GLY A 268 15.86 -18.94 2.59
N LEU A 269 14.53 -18.76 2.54
CA LEU A 269 13.57 -19.47 3.38
C LEU A 269 13.15 -20.79 2.72
N LEU A 270 12.59 -20.74 1.50
CA LEU A 270 11.98 -21.91 0.84
C LEU A 270 13.01 -22.90 0.28
N SER A 271 14.14 -22.43 -0.26
CA SER A 271 15.16 -23.28 -0.91
C SER A 271 15.92 -24.20 0.04
N THR A 272 15.83 -23.96 1.34
CA THR A 272 16.58 -24.72 2.35
C THR A 272 15.71 -25.77 3.01
N GLN A 273 14.39 -25.55 3.08
CA GLN A 273 13.46 -26.55 3.58
C GLN A 273 13.45 -27.79 2.68
N SER A 274 13.39 -27.60 1.36
CA SER A 274 13.48 -28.73 0.42
C SER A 274 14.77 -29.53 0.61
N LYS A 275 15.90 -28.86 0.91
CA LYS A 275 17.18 -29.52 1.18
C LYS A 275 17.21 -30.25 2.53
N GLN A 276 16.53 -29.71 3.56
CA GLN A 276 16.41 -30.40 4.85
C GLN A 276 15.54 -31.64 4.72
N ASP A 277 14.45 -31.57 3.96
CA ASP A 277 13.59 -32.72 3.70
C ASP A 277 14.33 -33.80 2.89
N GLU A 278 15.06 -33.42 1.84
CA GLU A 278 15.92 -34.35 1.08
C GLU A 278 16.97 -35.04 1.97
N LEU A 279 17.63 -34.29 2.86
CA LEU A 279 18.62 -34.86 3.79
C LEU A 279 17.97 -35.81 4.81
N LEU A 280 16.76 -35.51 5.27
CA LEU A 280 16.03 -36.36 6.21
C LEU A 280 15.59 -37.66 5.54
N GLU A 281 15.05 -37.59 4.31
CA GLU A 281 14.69 -38.77 3.53
C GLU A 281 15.91 -39.66 3.26
N THR A 282 17.05 -39.07 2.90
CA THR A 282 18.29 -39.83 2.64
C THR A 282 18.78 -40.57 3.89
N GLN A 283 18.69 -39.96 5.07
CA GLN A 283 19.06 -40.60 6.33
C GLN A 283 18.07 -41.70 6.75
N THR A 284 16.80 -41.55 6.41
CA THR A 284 15.76 -42.53 6.76
C THR A 284 15.90 -43.78 5.89
N ASN A 285 16.14 -43.59 4.59
CA ASN A 285 16.42 -44.69 3.65
C ASN A 285 17.73 -45.42 3.98
N ALA A 286 18.76 -44.72 4.46
CA ALA A 286 20.01 -45.36 4.86
C ALA A 286 19.84 -46.26 6.10
N LYS A 287 18.90 -45.94 7.00
CA LYS A 287 18.60 -46.73 8.20
C LYS A 287 17.74 -47.96 7.95
N GLU A 288 17.06 -48.04 6.82
CA GLU A 288 16.19 -49.16 6.46
C GLU A 288 16.94 -50.26 5.68
N ILE A 289 18.20 -50.00 5.29
CA ILE A 289 19.07 -50.92 4.56
C ILE A 289 20.04 -51.67 5.49
N ASP A 290 20.16 -51.25 6.76
CA ASP A 290 20.93 -51.91 7.83
C ASP A 290 20.02 -52.77 8.74
#